data_AF-A0A3B3DD50-F1
#
_entry.id   AF-A0A3B3DD50-F1
#
_cell.length_a   1.000
_cell.length_b   1.000
_cell.length_c   1.000
_cell.angle_alpha   90.00
_cell.angle_beta   90.00
_cell.angle_gamma   90.00
#
_symmetry.space_group_name_H-M   'P 1'
#
loop_
_entity.id
_entity.type
_entity.pdbx_description
1 polymer ?
#
loop_
_entity_poly.entity_id
_entity_poly.type
_entity_poly.pdbx_seq_one_letter_code
_entity_poly.pdbx_strand_id
1 'polypeptide(L)'
;KSVEEFTQASQTGEKSFSCTECSKTFRKNSHLTRHMLTHTGEKPFSCTECSKSFRQIYHLKYHMLTHTQQKQRSSSGAAHHSSPPPE
;
A
#
# COMPACT_ATOMS: atom_id res chain seq x y z
N LYS A 1 17.60 32.99 34.26
CA LYS A 1 16.26 33.05 33.63
C LYS A 1 16.44 32.84 32.14
N SER A 2 15.64 31.94 31.58
CA SER A 2 15.35 31.81 30.14
C SER A 2 16.48 31.30 29.24
N VAL A 3 16.48 29.99 28.98
CA VAL A 3 16.10 29.51 27.65
C VAL A 3 15.04 28.44 27.89
N GLU A 4 13.78 28.83 27.72
CA GLU A 4 12.69 27.88 27.56
C GLU A 4 12.94 27.23 26.21
N GLU A 5 13.71 26.14 26.24
CA GLU A 5 13.86 25.24 25.09
C GLU A 5 12.44 24.84 24.71
N PHE A 6 11.99 25.35 23.58
CA PHE A 6 10.70 25.11 22.97
C PHE A 6 10.62 23.63 22.60
N THR A 7 10.44 22.78 23.61
CA THR A 7 9.93 21.44 23.41
C THR A 7 8.48 21.67 23.02
N GLN A 8 8.25 21.74 21.71
CA GLN A 8 6.91 21.56 21.17
C GLN A 8 6.53 20.10 21.42
N ALA A 9 6.23 19.81 22.68
CA ALA A 9 5.49 18.65 23.13
C ALA A 9 4.05 18.82 22.62
N SER A 10 3.88 18.74 21.30
CA SER A 10 2.64 18.29 20.69
C SER A 10 2.56 16.76 20.82
N GLN A 11 2.78 16.26 22.04
CA GLN A 11 2.41 14.91 22.43
C GLN A 11 1.16 15.03 23.29
N THR A 12 0.09 15.56 22.68
CA THR A 12 -1.26 15.13 23.08
C THR A 12 -1.21 13.60 23.11
N GLY A 13 -1.44 13.00 24.28
CA GLY A 13 -1.28 11.57 24.59
C GLY A 13 -2.15 10.60 23.79
N GLU A 14 -2.48 10.91 22.55
CA GLU A 14 -3.06 10.04 21.56
C GLU A 14 -1.94 9.21 20.92
N LYS A 15 -1.56 8.11 21.58
CA LYS A 15 -0.74 6.98 21.07
C LYS A 15 -0.25 7.17 19.62
N SER A 16 0.83 7.92 19.45
CA SER A 16 1.43 8.19 18.14
C SER A 16 2.23 6.98 17.69
N PHE A 17 2.08 6.59 16.42
CA PHE A 17 2.77 5.44 15.83
C PHE A 17 4.02 5.92 15.10
N SER A 18 5.20 5.67 15.66
CA SER A 18 6.49 6.05 15.07
C SER A 18 7.06 4.95 14.17
N CYS A 19 7.61 5.35 13.04
CA CYS A 19 8.41 4.48 12.19
C CYS A 19 9.81 4.30 12.77
N THR A 20 10.27 3.06 12.92
CA THR A 20 11.59 2.72 13.43
C THR A 20 12.71 3.01 12.42
N GLU A 21 12.41 2.97 11.12
CA GLU A 21 13.40 3.14 10.05
C GLU A 21 13.76 4.60 9.77
N CYS A 22 12.83 5.54 9.99
CA CYS A 22 13.04 6.95 9.65
C CYS A 22 12.50 7.94 10.69
N SER A 23 12.12 7.45 11.87
CA SER A 23 11.62 8.24 13.00
C SER A 23 10.39 9.12 12.72
N LYS A 24 9.71 8.91 11.57
CA LYS A 24 8.47 9.62 11.24
C LYS A 24 7.32 9.17 12.12
N THR A 25 6.56 10.11 12.64
CA THR A 25 5.41 9.85 13.51
C THR A 25 4.10 9.97 12.76
N PHE A 26 3.18 9.04 13.02
CA PHE A 26 1.85 9.01 12.42
C PHE A 26 0.78 8.97 13.50
N ARG A 27 -0.33 9.68 13.27
CA ARG A 27 -1.48 9.70 14.19
C ARG A 27 -2.29 8.39 14.19
N LYS A 28 -2.10 7.52 13.18
CA LYS A 28 -2.88 6.29 12.99
C LYS A 28 -1.96 5.11 12.66
N ASN A 29 -2.23 3.94 13.24
CA ASN A 29 -1.48 2.73 12.94
C ASN A 29 -1.55 2.37 11.45
N SER A 30 -2.73 2.50 10.83
CA SER A 30 -2.91 2.23 9.40
C SER A 30 -2.01 3.10 8.50
N HIS A 31 -1.69 4.32 8.92
CA HIS A 31 -0.75 5.18 8.22
C HIS A 31 0.69 4.71 8.41
N LEU A 32 1.07 4.28 9.62
CA LEU A 32 2.38 3.69 9.88
C LEU A 32 2.55 2.39 9.08
N THR A 33 1.62 1.45 9.15
CA THR A 33 1.68 0.18 8.39
C THR A 33 1.85 0.43 6.90
N ARG A 34 1.05 1.35 6.32
CA ARG A 34 1.20 1.74 4.91
C ARG A 34 2.55 2.39 4.62
N HIS A 35 3.07 3.18 5.56
CA HIS A 35 4.39 3.78 5.43
C HIS A 35 5.51 2.73 5.47
N MET A 36 5.38 1.68 6.28
CA MET A 36 6.37 0.59 6.32
C MET A 36 6.52 -0.12 4.96
N LEU A 37 5.43 -0.23 4.18
CA LEU A 37 5.47 -0.73 2.80
C LEU A 37 6.35 0.12 1.86
N THR A 38 6.70 1.36 2.26
CA THR A 38 7.63 2.19 1.49
C THR A 38 9.08 1.82 1.71
N HIS A 39 9.40 1.24 2.88
CA HIS A 39 10.73 0.75 3.22
C HIS A 39 10.95 -0.66 2.68
N THR A 40 9.99 -1.57 2.88
CA THR A 40 10.10 -2.94 2.38
C THR A 40 9.88 -3.06 0.88
N GLY A 41 9.30 -2.02 0.26
CA GLY A 41 8.91 -2.05 -1.15
C GLY A 41 7.75 -3.01 -1.45
N GLU A 42 7.19 -3.66 -0.43
CA GLU A 42 6.10 -4.60 -0.57
C GLU A 42 4.83 -3.90 -1.06
N LYS A 43 4.12 -4.57 -1.96
CA LYS A 43 2.90 -4.07 -2.58
C LYS A 43 1.84 -5.18 -2.47
N PRO A 44 1.13 -5.25 -1.33
CA PRO A 44 0.23 -6.36 -1.03
C PRO A 44 -0.99 -6.43 -1.97
N PHE A 45 -1.28 -5.36 -2.71
CA PHE A 45 -2.40 -5.30 -3.64
C PHE A 45 -1.90 -5.46 -5.07
N SER A 46 -1.86 -6.69 -5.58
CA SER A 46 -1.50 -6.99 -6.98
C SER A 46 -2.73 -7.10 -7.88
N CYS A 47 -2.59 -6.61 -9.11
CA CYS A 47 -3.56 -6.81 -10.18
C CYS A 47 -3.32 -8.17 -10.82
N THR A 48 -4.36 -9.00 -10.90
CA THR A 48 -4.30 -10.32 -11.53
C THR A 48 -4.21 -10.25 -13.06
N GLU A 49 -4.73 -9.19 -13.68
CA GLU A 49 -4.78 -9.04 -15.14
C GLU A 49 -3.43 -8.65 -15.76
N CYS A 50 -2.60 -7.89 -15.03
CA CYS A 50 -1.36 -7.34 -15.57
C CYS A 50 -0.18 -7.36 -14.58
N SER A 51 -0.32 -8.07 -13.45
CA SER A 51 0.69 -8.22 -12.41
C SER A 51 1.22 -6.91 -11.82
N LYS A 52 0.52 -5.78 -12.03
CA LYS A 52 0.87 -4.50 -11.42
C LYS A 52 0.48 -4.49 -9.94
N SER A 53 1.44 -4.15 -9.09
CA SER A 53 1.22 -4.09 -7.64
C SER A 53 1.09 -2.65 -7.13
N PHE A 54 0.24 -2.47 -6.13
CA PHE A 54 -0.14 -1.20 -5.52
C PHE A 54 0.02 -1.28 -4.00
N ARG A 55 0.29 -0.13 -3.37
CA ARG A 55 0.36 0.01 -1.91
C ARG A 55 -1.02 0.19 -1.26
N GLN A 56 -2.06 0.47 -2.05
CA GLN A 56 -3.39 0.82 -1.53
C GLN A 56 -4.50 0.18 -2.36
N ILE A 57 -5.52 -0.33 -1.68
CA ILE A 57 -6.65 -1.02 -2.30
C ILE A 57 -7.46 -0.13 -3.26
N TYR A 58 -7.64 1.16 -2.95
CA TYR A 58 -8.40 2.04 -3.83
C TYR A 58 -7.66 2.33 -5.14
N HIS A 59 -6.32 2.36 -5.13
CA HIS A 59 -5.52 2.45 -6.37
C HIS A 59 -5.68 1.20 -7.22
N LEU A 60 -5.64 0.00 -6.60
CA LEU A 60 -5.92 -1.25 -7.30
C LEU A 60 -7.34 -1.23 -7.88
N LYS A 61 -8.36 -0.85 -7.11
CA LYS A 61 -9.75 -0.77 -7.58
C LYS A 61 -9.90 0.18 -8.77
N TYR A 62 -9.35 1.39 -8.70
CA TYR A 62 -9.37 2.33 -9.81
C TYR A 62 -8.65 1.78 -11.04
N HIS A 63 -7.51 1.12 -10.84
CA HIS A 63 -6.79 0.44 -11.91
C HIS A 63 -7.61 -0.71 -12.53
N MET A 64 -8.38 -1.47 -11.75
CA MET A 64 -9.26 -2.51 -12.31
C MET A 64 -10.34 -1.94 -13.24
N LEU A 65 -10.75 -0.69 -13.04
CA LEU A 65 -11.67 -0.01 -13.97
C LEU A 65 -11.03 0.23 -15.35
N THR A 66 -9.70 0.43 -15.41
CA THR A 66 -9.01 0.59 -16.70
C THR A 66 -9.05 -0.71 -17.50
N HIS A 67 -8.97 -1.87 -16.84
CA HIS A 67 -9.15 -3.18 -17.48
C HIS A 67 -10.58 -3.40 -17.94
N THR A 68 -11.56 -2.92 -17.17
CA THR A 68 -12.98 -3.03 -17.55
C THR A 68 -13.29 -2.20 -18.81
N GLN A 69 -12.67 -1.02 -18.96
CA GLN A 69 -12.73 -0.22 -20.18
C GLN A 69 -12.02 -0.90 -21.37
N GLN A 70 -10.95 -1.67 -21.12
CA GLN A 70 -10.29 -2.50 -22.15
C GLN A 70 -11.04 -3.80 -22.47
N LYS A 71 -11.90 -4.29 -21.57
CA LYS A 71 -12.65 -5.55 -21.72
C LYS A 71 -13.69 -5.52 -22.85
N GLN A 72 -14.11 -4.33 -23.30
CA GLN A 72 -14.94 -4.20 -24.52
C GLN A 72 -14.17 -4.56 -25.82
N ARG A 73 -12.85 -4.77 -25.75
CA ARG A 73 -12.02 -5.09 -26.92
C ARG A 73 -11.33 -6.45 -26.85
N SER A 74 -11.54 -7.22 -25.77
CA SER A 74 -10.83 -8.47 -25.53
C SER A 74 -11.72 -9.58 -24.96
N SER A 75 -13.00 -9.62 -25.37
CA SER A 75 -13.79 -10.85 -25.28
C SER A 75 -13.39 -11.80 -26.42
N SER A 76 -12.18 -12.36 -26.36
CA SER A 76 -11.74 -13.48 -27.19
C SER A 76 -10.57 -14.20 -26.53
N GLY A 77 -10.86 -15.35 -25.92
CA GLY A 77 -9.92 -16.44 -25.63
C GLY A 77 -9.00 -16.21 -24.42
N ALA A 78 -8.61 -17.21 -23.64
CA ALA A 78 -8.93 -18.61 -23.61
C ALA A 78 -8.57 -19.11 -22.21
N ALA A 79 -9.33 -20.06 -21.69
CA ALA A 79 -8.95 -20.82 -20.51
C ALA A 79 -7.67 -21.61 -20.84
N HIS A 80 -6.51 -21.11 -20.41
CA HIS A 80 -5.32 -21.95 -20.33
C HIS A 80 -5.28 -22.59 -18.94
N HIS A 81 -5.84 -23.80 -18.91
CA HIS A 81 -5.42 -24.85 -18.01
C HIS A 81 -3.88 -24.89 -17.98
N SER A 82 -3.26 -24.64 -16.84
CA SER A 82 -1.86 -25.01 -16.63
C SER A 82 -1.86 -26.10 -15.57
N SER A 83 -1.64 -27.31 -16.09
CA SER A 83 -1.55 -28.59 -15.40
C SER A 83 -0.69 -28.53 -14.13
N PRO A 84 -0.97 -29.36 -13.12
CA PRO A 84 -0.06 -29.54 -12.00
C PRO A 84 1.29 -30.12 -12.49
N PRO A 85 2.42 -29.74 -11.88
CA PRO A 85 3.73 -30.33 -12.22
C PRO A 85 3.76 -31.83 -11.85
N PRO A 86 4.41 -32.69 -12.66
CA PRO A 86 4.65 -34.08 -12.31
C PRO A 86 5.72 -34.21 -11.21
N GLU A 87 5.69 -35.36 -10.52
CA GLU A 87 6.32 -35.73 -9.24
C GLU A 87 7.80 -35.38 -9.02
#